data_AF-A0A922CFV8-F1
#
_entry.id   AF-A0A922CFV8-F1
#
_cell.length_a   1.000
_cell.length_b   1.000
_cell.length_c   1.000
_cell.angle_alpha   90.00
_cell.angle_beta   90.00
_cell.angle_gamma   90.00
#
_symmetry.space_group_name_H-M   'P 1'
#
loop_
_entity.id
_entity.type
_entity.pdbx_description
1 polymer ?
#
loop_
_entity_poly.entity_id
_entity_poly.type
_entity_poly.pdbx_seq_one_letter_code
_entity_poly.pdbx_strand_id
1 'polypeptide(L)'
;MAQSVPDFFKGKNVFITGGTGFVGKSLVEKLLRSCPEVNSIYLLLRQKKGLSTEERLRELCTNKLFDLLRQQNPEFCKKLRLVAGDITMDGLGLSDKDREELSEKCHIVFHSAACVRFDQKLKDALIMNTTGTLRVLTLAETMKNLEVFVHVSTAYCRCDLPQLCERLYPAVHSPRRLLQLLEWMDDDTFAYLEPKLIASEPNTYSYTKAVTEDLVDEFSSKFPIAIARPSIVTAAWKEPIPGWVDNLNGPTGLLIGSGKGVIRTMHCEPSYTADAVAVDVVANACILIAYVTAQDKPKETQFYNLTLSKVIKISWDQIIKLGEKWVNEYPYSMVLWYPGGTIKSYWVSHQLCLLLTHLLPAYLVDSLLFLLGKKTFMVNLQKRISHGLGILQYYTTKEWHFRNENYRSLQQRVSKEDNETFYTDMSTLDPDEYLKYYVLGTREFVCKESPDTLPRARRLHRIRFFADRIVKFLFLLLVFWFLYSYRDVFSSSVGMLDSALKSLPPLTSVRAEDS
;
A
#
# COMPACT_ATOMS: atom_id res chain seq x y z
N MET A 1 -18.50 -7.96 34.61
CA MET A 1 -17.25 -7.61 33.89
C MET A 1 -17.58 -7.61 32.41
N ALA A 2 -17.07 -6.64 31.65
CA ALA A 2 -17.24 -6.66 30.20
C ALA A 2 -16.61 -7.95 29.63
N GLN A 3 -17.27 -8.56 28.66
CA GLN A 3 -16.78 -9.77 27.98
C GLN A 3 -15.42 -9.46 27.33
N SER A 4 -14.41 -10.33 27.47
CA SER A 4 -13.11 -10.12 26.81
C SER A 4 -13.23 -10.20 25.28
N VAL A 5 -12.23 -9.72 24.54
CA VAL A 5 -12.23 -9.83 23.08
C VAL A 5 -12.22 -11.30 22.62
N PRO A 6 -11.38 -12.21 23.16
CA PRO A 6 -11.44 -13.63 22.83
C PRO A 6 -12.79 -14.27 23.16
N ASP A 7 -13.39 -13.94 24.31
CA ASP A 7 -14.71 -14.45 24.70
C ASP A 7 -15.80 -14.02 23.72
N PHE A 8 -15.69 -12.82 23.13
CA PHE A 8 -16.62 -12.38 22.08
C PHE A 8 -16.54 -13.26 20.83
N PHE A 9 -15.37 -13.78 20.46
CA PHE A 9 -15.24 -14.67 19.28
C PHE A 9 -15.52 -16.14 19.60
N LYS A 10 -15.65 -16.51 20.88
CA LYS A 10 -15.91 -17.88 21.33
C LYS A 10 -17.17 -18.47 20.68
N GLY A 11 -17.02 -19.61 20.02
CA GLY A 11 -18.11 -20.31 19.35
C GLY A 11 -18.64 -19.63 18.08
N LYS A 12 -18.14 -18.44 17.72
CA LYS A 12 -18.62 -17.69 16.56
C LYS A 12 -17.98 -18.15 15.26
N ASN A 13 -18.71 -17.91 14.19
CA ASN A 13 -18.26 -18.15 12.83
C ASN A 13 -17.98 -16.84 12.11
N VAL A 14 -16.79 -16.75 11.52
CA VAL A 14 -16.30 -15.54 10.86
C VAL A 14 -16.21 -15.79 9.36
N PHE A 15 -16.79 -14.91 8.53
CA PHE A 15 -16.61 -14.93 7.08
C PHE A 15 -15.64 -13.83 6.67
N ILE A 16 -14.60 -14.19 5.91
CA ILE A 16 -13.55 -13.26 5.47
C ILE A 16 -13.41 -13.33 3.96
N THR A 17 -13.62 -12.19 3.29
CA THR A 17 -13.20 -12.03 1.90
C THR A 17 -11.82 -11.38 1.86
N GLY A 18 -11.00 -11.79 0.89
CA GLY A 18 -9.62 -11.29 0.79
C GLY A 18 -8.68 -11.88 1.86
N GLY A 19 -9.07 -12.98 2.53
CA GLY A 19 -8.26 -13.62 3.57
C GLY A 19 -6.90 -14.16 3.13
N THR A 20 -6.63 -14.23 1.83
CA THR A 20 -5.30 -14.57 1.27
C THR A 20 -4.47 -13.36 0.86
N GLY A 21 -5.03 -12.14 0.97
CA GLY A 21 -4.33 -10.88 0.78
C GLY A 21 -3.42 -10.56 1.97
N PHE A 22 -2.64 -9.48 1.86
CA PHE A 22 -1.65 -9.10 2.87
C PHE A 22 -2.27 -8.86 4.26
N VAL A 23 -3.25 -7.94 4.35
CA VAL A 23 -4.01 -7.68 5.59
C VAL A 23 -4.82 -8.90 6.02
N GLY A 24 -5.49 -9.56 5.07
CA GLY A 24 -6.34 -10.72 5.34
C GLY A 24 -5.59 -11.89 5.99
N LYS A 25 -4.36 -12.17 5.55
CA LYS A 25 -3.50 -13.19 6.16
C LYS A 25 -3.18 -12.88 7.61
N SER A 26 -2.78 -11.63 7.88
CA SER A 26 -2.48 -11.16 9.24
C SER A 26 -3.71 -11.22 10.15
N LEU A 27 -4.89 -10.87 9.62
CA LEU A 27 -6.16 -10.98 10.34
C LEU A 27 -6.51 -12.44 10.68
N VAL A 28 -6.38 -13.35 9.72
CA VAL A 28 -6.65 -14.79 9.92
C VAL A 28 -5.69 -15.38 10.95
N GLU A 29 -4.39 -15.09 10.85
CA GLU A 29 -3.39 -15.54 11.81
C GLU A 29 -3.72 -15.04 13.22
N LYS A 30 -3.99 -13.74 13.36
CA LYS A 30 -4.26 -13.12 14.65
C LYS A 30 -5.54 -13.67 15.30
N LEU A 31 -6.62 -13.85 14.52
CA LEU A 31 -7.85 -14.46 15.02
C LEU A 31 -7.62 -15.89 15.52
N LEU A 32 -6.88 -16.72 14.78
CA LEU A 32 -6.63 -18.10 15.19
C LEU A 32 -5.70 -18.21 16.40
N ARG A 33 -4.71 -17.32 16.51
CA ARG A 33 -3.75 -17.31 17.62
C ARG A 33 -4.32 -16.71 18.90
N SER A 34 -5.02 -15.58 18.80
CA SER A 34 -5.50 -14.81 19.96
C SER A 34 -6.97 -15.07 20.30
N CYS A 35 -7.77 -15.66 19.41
CA CYS A 35 -9.14 -16.10 19.69
C CYS A 35 -9.27 -17.62 19.44
N PRO A 36 -8.56 -18.47 20.22
CA PRO A 36 -8.49 -19.90 19.95
C PRO A 36 -9.84 -20.61 20.08
N GLU A 37 -10.86 -20.02 20.68
CA GLU A 37 -12.19 -20.63 20.78
C GLU A 37 -13.14 -20.23 19.63
N VAL A 38 -12.66 -19.52 18.59
CA VAL A 38 -13.44 -19.30 17.36
C VAL A 38 -13.81 -20.65 16.73
N ASN A 39 -15.08 -20.81 16.33
CA ASN A 39 -15.58 -22.09 15.84
C ASN A 39 -15.08 -22.39 14.43
N SER A 40 -15.31 -21.48 13.48
CA SER A 40 -14.84 -21.63 12.10
C SER A 40 -14.63 -20.27 11.44
N ILE A 41 -13.62 -20.20 10.58
CA ILE A 41 -13.32 -19.05 9.72
C ILE A 41 -13.54 -19.49 8.28
N TYR A 42 -14.61 -18.98 7.68
CA TYR A 42 -14.97 -19.18 6.28
C TYR A 42 -14.16 -18.22 5.41
N LEU A 43 -13.38 -18.75 4.47
CA LEU A 43 -12.53 -17.98 3.57
C LEU A 43 -13.06 -18.07 2.14
N LEU A 44 -13.50 -16.92 1.60
CA LEU A 44 -13.87 -16.84 0.19
C LEU A 44 -12.60 -16.86 -0.67
N LEU A 45 -12.38 -17.95 -1.39
CA LEU A 45 -11.23 -18.12 -2.28
C LEU A 45 -11.69 -18.34 -3.73
N ARG A 46 -11.18 -17.48 -4.62
CA ARG A 46 -11.32 -17.66 -6.07
C ARG A 46 -10.32 -18.67 -6.63
N GLN A 47 -10.62 -19.27 -7.77
CA GLN A 47 -9.62 -20.03 -8.51
C GLN A 47 -8.54 -19.09 -9.05
N LYS A 48 -7.28 -19.54 -9.11
CA LYS A 48 -6.17 -18.82 -9.77
C LYS A 48 -5.67 -19.67 -10.92
N LYS A 49 -5.17 -19.05 -12.00
CA LYS A 49 -4.64 -19.78 -13.14
C LYS A 49 -3.59 -20.80 -12.68
N GLY A 50 -3.88 -22.09 -12.84
CA GLY A 50 -3.01 -23.20 -12.45
C GLY A 50 -3.01 -23.57 -10.96
N LEU A 51 -3.90 -23.03 -10.13
CA LEU A 51 -4.09 -23.44 -8.74
C LEU A 51 -5.57 -23.56 -8.36
N SER A 52 -5.95 -24.70 -7.76
CA SER A 52 -7.28 -24.90 -7.19
C SER A 52 -7.49 -24.08 -5.92
N THR A 53 -8.75 -23.91 -5.50
CA THR A 53 -9.11 -23.23 -4.26
C THR A 53 -8.58 -23.94 -3.02
N GLU A 54 -8.52 -25.27 -3.04
CA GLU A 54 -7.98 -26.13 -1.98
C GLU A 54 -6.46 -25.99 -1.89
N GLU A 55 -5.76 -25.96 -3.02
CA GLU A 55 -4.32 -25.72 -3.07
C GLU A 55 -3.97 -24.35 -2.50
N ARG A 56 -4.75 -23.32 -2.84
CA ARG A 56 -4.57 -21.98 -2.25
C ARG A 56 -4.78 -21.95 -0.75
N LEU A 57 -5.73 -22.73 -0.21
CA LEU A 57 -5.91 -22.86 1.23
C LEU A 57 -4.71 -23.59 1.87
N ARG A 58 -4.19 -24.64 1.23
CA ARG A 58 -2.97 -25.33 1.70
C ARG A 58 -1.76 -24.40 1.70
N GLU A 59 -1.57 -23.59 0.65
CA GLU A 59 -0.51 -22.57 0.58
C GLU A 59 -0.63 -21.52 1.69
N LEU A 60 -1.86 -21.11 2.03
CA LEU A 60 -2.10 -20.21 3.15
C LEU A 60 -1.63 -20.86 4.46
N CYS A 61 -2.06 -22.10 4.69
CA CYS A 61 -1.67 -22.88 5.85
C CYS A 61 -0.15 -23.04 5.94
N THR A 62 0.59 -23.26 4.85
CA THR A 62 2.05 -23.45 4.85
C THR A 62 2.86 -22.15 4.81
N ASN A 63 2.22 -20.99 4.76
CA ASN A 63 2.91 -19.71 4.75
C ASN A 63 3.66 -19.48 6.07
N LYS A 64 4.88 -18.91 5.98
CA LYS A 64 5.74 -18.60 7.13
C LYS A 64 5.07 -17.76 8.21
N LEU A 65 4.11 -16.89 7.83
CA LEU A 65 3.33 -16.11 8.79
C LEU A 65 2.68 -17.00 9.87
N PHE A 66 2.25 -18.20 9.49
CA PHE A 66 1.54 -19.14 10.36
C PHE A 66 2.48 -20.09 11.10
N ASP A 67 3.80 -19.95 11.02
CA ASP A 67 4.73 -20.91 11.63
C ASP A 67 4.63 -20.95 13.16
N LEU A 68 4.47 -19.79 13.80
CA LEU A 68 4.23 -19.72 15.25
C LEU A 68 2.92 -20.44 15.62
N LEU A 69 1.84 -20.15 14.90
CA LEU A 69 0.54 -20.80 15.12
C LEU A 69 0.61 -22.31 14.87
N ARG A 70 1.34 -22.75 13.85
CA ARG A 70 1.54 -24.17 13.53
C ARG A 70 2.29 -24.91 14.64
N GLN A 71 3.26 -24.25 15.29
CA GLN A 71 3.98 -24.81 16.43
C GLN A 71 3.07 -24.91 17.67
N GLN A 72 2.24 -23.90 17.91
CA GLN A 72 1.34 -23.86 19.09
C GLN A 72 0.11 -24.75 18.93
N ASN A 73 -0.46 -24.82 17.72
CA ASN A 73 -1.64 -25.61 17.39
C ASN A 73 -1.53 -26.18 15.97
N PRO A 74 -0.96 -27.38 15.79
CA PRO A 74 -0.79 -28.01 14.48
C PRO A 74 -2.11 -28.21 13.70
N GLU A 75 -3.25 -28.26 14.41
CA GLU A 75 -4.56 -28.49 13.82
C GLU A 75 -5.34 -27.20 13.52
N PHE A 76 -4.72 -26.01 13.62
CA PHE A 76 -5.40 -24.73 13.40
C PHE A 76 -6.15 -24.68 12.06
N CYS A 77 -5.60 -25.31 11.01
CA CYS A 77 -6.21 -25.33 9.68
C CYS A 77 -7.58 -26.01 9.65
N LYS A 78 -7.94 -26.87 10.64
CA LYS A 78 -9.27 -27.49 10.72
C LYS A 78 -10.39 -26.47 10.95
N LYS A 79 -10.06 -25.31 11.51
CA LYS A 79 -11.00 -24.19 11.70
C LYS A 79 -11.21 -23.37 10.44
N LEU A 80 -10.33 -23.51 9.45
CA LEU A 80 -10.49 -22.82 8.17
C LEU A 80 -11.44 -23.61 7.29
N ARG A 81 -12.53 -22.96 6.86
CA ARG A 81 -13.51 -23.51 5.94
C ARG A 81 -13.36 -22.83 4.59
N LEU A 82 -13.06 -23.59 3.55
CA LEU A 82 -13.00 -23.09 2.19
C LEU A 82 -14.42 -22.78 1.70
N VAL A 83 -14.61 -21.57 1.18
CA VAL A 83 -15.78 -21.19 0.40
C VAL A 83 -15.28 -20.84 -1.00
N ALA A 84 -15.54 -21.70 -1.98
CA ALA A 84 -15.14 -21.44 -3.35
C ALA A 84 -16.04 -20.36 -3.97
N GLY A 85 -15.44 -19.29 -4.51
CA GLY A 85 -16.19 -18.21 -5.12
C GLY A 85 -15.34 -16.98 -5.45
N ASP A 86 -15.91 -16.05 -6.20
CA ASP A 86 -15.29 -14.78 -6.56
C ASP A 86 -16.31 -13.64 -6.41
N ILE A 87 -15.88 -12.54 -5.77
CA ILE A 87 -16.73 -11.36 -5.59
C ILE A 87 -17.17 -10.75 -6.93
N THR A 88 -16.43 -11.00 -8.01
CA THR A 88 -16.79 -10.52 -9.34
C THR A 88 -17.88 -11.35 -10.02
N MET A 89 -18.27 -12.50 -9.47
CA MET A 89 -19.34 -13.35 -10.00
C MET A 89 -20.69 -13.04 -9.34
N ASP A 90 -21.77 -13.26 -10.08
CA ASP A 90 -23.12 -13.15 -9.51
C ASP A 90 -23.31 -14.16 -8.38
N GLY A 91 -23.98 -13.70 -7.32
CA GLY A 91 -24.11 -14.47 -6.08
C GLY A 91 -22.77 -14.89 -5.45
N LEU A 92 -21.67 -14.21 -5.79
CA LEU A 92 -20.28 -14.52 -5.41
C LEU A 92 -19.76 -15.86 -5.98
N GLY A 93 -20.49 -16.49 -6.91
CA GLY A 93 -20.18 -17.83 -7.41
C GLY A 93 -20.30 -18.94 -6.38
N LEU A 94 -21.07 -18.72 -5.30
CA LEU A 94 -21.27 -19.70 -4.22
C LEU A 94 -22.17 -20.84 -4.67
N SER A 95 -21.90 -22.04 -4.13
CA SER A 95 -22.89 -23.12 -4.15
C SER A 95 -24.08 -22.77 -3.24
N ASP A 96 -25.25 -23.33 -3.54
CA ASP A 96 -26.45 -23.13 -2.69
C ASP A 96 -26.20 -23.60 -1.26
N LYS A 97 -25.44 -24.69 -1.10
CA LYS A 97 -25.02 -25.21 0.21
C LYS A 97 -24.15 -24.23 0.98
N ASP A 98 -23.14 -23.64 0.35
CA ASP A 98 -22.25 -22.67 1.03
C ASP A 98 -23.01 -21.39 1.37
N ARG A 99 -23.91 -20.95 0.49
CA ARG A 99 -24.80 -19.81 0.73
C ARG A 99 -25.70 -20.06 1.95
N GLU A 100 -26.37 -21.20 2.01
CA GLU A 100 -27.22 -21.58 3.14
C GLU A 100 -26.39 -21.70 4.42
N GLU A 101 -25.23 -22.36 4.37
CA GLU A 101 -24.35 -22.50 5.53
C GLU A 101 -23.90 -21.14 6.09
N LEU A 102 -23.47 -20.21 5.23
CA LEU A 102 -23.11 -18.86 5.65
C LEU A 102 -24.32 -18.10 6.21
N SER A 103 -25.48 -18.23 5.58
CA SER A 103 -26.74 -17.60 5.99
C SER A 103 -27.19 -18.04 7.39
N GLU A 104 -27.06 -19.33 7.71
CA GLU A 104 -27.46 -19.87 9.01
C GLU A 104 -26.41 -19.66 10.11
N LYS A 105 -25.12 -19.80 9.76
CA LYS A 105 -24.07 -19.94 10.78
C LYS A 105 -23.18 -18.72 10.96
N CYS A 106 -23.10 -17.79 10.01
CA CYS A 106 -22.14 -16.69 10.09
C CYS A 106 -22.58 -15.61 11.10
N HIS A 107 -21.62 -15.11 11.89
CA HIS A 107 -21.86 -14.08 12.91
C HIS A 107 -21.11 -12.77 12.61
N ILE A 108 -19.95 -12.86 11.96
CA ILE A 108 -19.04 -11.71 11.77
C ILE A 108 -18.52 -11.75 10.34
N VAL A 109 -18.58 -10.62 9.64
CA VAL A 109 -18.02 -10.48 8.29
C VAL A 109 -16.87 -9.49 8.29
N PHE A 110 -15.71 -9.92 7.80
CA PHE A 110 -14.60 -9.03 7.44
C PHE A 110 -14.47 -8.98 5.91
N HIS A 111 -14.87 -7.85 5.33
CA HIS A 111 -14.78 -7.61 3.91
C HIS A 111 -13.51 -6.83 3.57
N SER A 112 -12.42 -7.55 3.22
CA SER A 112 -11.12 -6.98 2.86
C SER A 112 -10.71 -7.22 1.40
N ALA A 113 -11.53 -7.91 0.60
CA ALA A 113 -11.23 -8.11 -0.82
C ALA A 113 -11.38 -6.80 -1.61
N ALA A 114 -10.33 -6.42 -2.34
CA ALA A 114 -10.34 -5.27 -3.24
C ALA A 114 -9.20 -5.39 -4.29
N CYS A 115 -9.38 -4.75 -5.43
CA CYS A 115 -8.29 -4.35 -6.32
C CYS A 115 -7.60 -3.14 -5.70
N VAL A 116 -6.31 -3.30 -5.36
CA VAL A 116 -5.46 -2.24 -4.79
C VAL A 116 -4.48 -1.64 -5.81
N ARG A 117 -4.69 -1.93 -7.09
CA ARG A 117 -3.86 -1.43 -8.19
C ARG A 117 -4.35 -0.06 -8.62
N PHE A 118 -3.45 0.91 -8.65
CA PHE A 118 -3.76 2.29 -9.03
C PHE A 118 -3.89 2.48 -10.55
N ASP A 119 -3.43 1.51 -11.35
CA ASP A 119 -3.40 1.51 -12.82
C ASP A 119 -4.46 0.59 -13.45
N GLN A 120 -5.38 0.03 -12.65
CA GLN A 120 -6.47 -0.81 -13.16
C GLN A 120 -7.51 0.06 -13.88
N LYS A 121 -8.02 -0.42 -15.02
CA LYS A 121 -9.17 0.17 -15.71
C LYS A 121 -10.34 0.38 -14.75
N LEU A 122 -11.03 1.51 -14.85
CA LEU A 122 -12.09 1.87 -13.92
C LEU A 122 -13.22 0.85 -13.90
N LYS A 123 -13.62 0.30 -15.04
CA LYS A 123 -14.67 -0.73 -15.14
C LYS A 123 -14.35 -1.95 -14.26
N ASP A 124 -13.16 -2.52 -14.42
CA ASP A 124 -12.70 -3.66 -13.61
C ASP A 124 -12.60 -3.30 -12.13
N ALA A 125 -12.12 -2.09 -11.83
CA ALA A 125 -11.98 -1.61 -10.46
C ALA A 125 -13.35 -1.46 -9.79
N LEU A 126 -14.36 -0.92 -10.47
CA LEU A 126 -15.74 -0.82 -9.96
C LEU A 126 -16.40 -2.19 -9.80
N ILE A 127 -16.22 -3.10 -10.77
CA ILE A 127 -16.74 -4.47 -10.68
C ILE A 127 -16.18 -5.17 -9.43
N MET A 128 -14.87 -5.04 -9.18
CA MET A 128 -14.25 -5.70 -8.04
C MET A 128 -14.55 -4.99 -6.71
N ASN A 129 -14.39 -3.68 -6.64
CA ASN A 129 -14.43 -2.92 -5.39
C ASN A 129 -15.82 -2.44 -5.01
N THR A 130 -16.76 -2.33 -5.95
CA THR A 130 -18.09 -1.75 -5.72
C THR A 130 -19.17 -2.81 -5.95
N THR A 131 -19.26 -3.40 -7.15
CA THR A 131 -20.23 -4.49 -7.41
C THR A 131 -19.94 -5.71 -6.54
N GLY A 132 -18.65 -6.07 -6.39
CA GLY A 132 -18.24 -7.16 -5.50
C GLY A 132 -18.61 -6.90 -4.05
N THR A 133 -18.45 -5.68 -3.56
CA THR A 133 -18.89 -5.30 -2.21
C THR A 133 -20.40 -5.36 -2.06
N LEU A 134 -21.17 -4.87 -3.03
CA LEU A 134 -22.63 -4.99 -3.02
C LEU A 134 -23.07 -6.45 -2.88
N ARG A 135 -22.46 -7.37 -3.64
CA ARG A 135 -22.80 -8.80 -3.57
C ARG A 135 -22.49 -9.41 -2.19
N VAL A 136 -21.41 -8.97 -1.54
CA VAL A 136 -21.06 -9.40 -0.18
C VAL A 136 -22.05 -8.82 0.85
N LEU A 137 -22.45 -7.56 0.70
CA LEU A 137 -23.50 -6.93 1.54
C LEU A 137 -24.84 -7.65 1.38
N THR A 138 -25.25 -7.98 0.15
CA THR A 138 -26.48 -8.73 -0.13
C THR A 138 -26.44 -10.14 0.45
N LEU A 139 -25.29 -10.81 0.48
CA LEU A 139 -25.14 -12.07 1.22
C LEU A 139 -25.24 -11.84 2.73
N ALA A 140 -24.63 -10.78 3.25
CA ALA A 140 -24.66 -10.46 4.67
C ALA A 140 -26.10 -10.17 5.16
N GLU A 141 -26.96 -9.57 4.33
CA GLU A 141 -28.38 -9.40 4.64
C GLU A 141 -29.13 -10.71 4.88
N THR A 142 -28.68 -11.84 4.31
CA THR A 142 -29.33 -13.13 4.54
C THR A 142 -28.87 -13.81 5.84
N MET A 143 -27.77 -13.34 6.43
CA MET A 143 -27.17 -13.95 7.62
C MET A 143 -28.02 -13.68 8.87
N LYS A 144 -28.64 -14.74 9.41
CA LYS A 144 -29.59 -14.64 10.53
C LYS A 144 -28.96 -14.19 11.84
N ASN A 145 -27.67 -14.48 12.03
CA ASN A 145 -26.93 -14.26 13.27
C ASN A 145 -25.85 -13.19 13.13
N LEU A 146 -25.92 -12.35 12.09
CA LEU A 146 -24.91 -11.32 11.84
C LEU A 146 -24.91 -10.27 12.95
N GLU A 147 -23.77 -10.14 13.62
CA GLU A 147 -23.56 -9.16 14.69
C GLU A 147 -22.83 -7.92 14.19
N VAL A 148 -21.93 -8.07 13.20
CA VAL A 148 -21.15 -6.95 12.66
C VAL A 148 -20.59 -7.25 11.27
N PHE A 149 -20.59 -6.24 10.42
CA PHE A 149 -19.91 -6.19 9.14
C PHE A 149 -18.78 -5.15 9.17
N VAL A 150 -17.53 -5.59 9.01
CA VAL A 150 -16.37 -4.70 8.94
C VAL A 150 -15.86 -4.62 7.50
N HIS A 151 -15.93 -3.43 6.91
CA HIS A 151 -15.37 -3.14 5.59
C HIS A 151 -13.99 -2.50 5.70
N VAL A 152 -13.00 -3.04 4.98
CA VAL A 152 -11.68 -2.40 4.86
C VAL A 152 -11.66 -1.47 3.64
N SER A 153 -11.66 -0.17 3.91
CA SER A 153 -11.48 0.91 2.93
C SER A 153 -10.02 1.40 2.93
N THR A 154 -9.78 2.70 2.80
CA THR A 154 -8.47 3.34 2.90
C THR A 154 -8.61 4.79 3.38
N ALA A 155 -7.63 5.28 4.13
CA ALA A 155 -7.57 6.70 4.52
C ALA A 155 -7.42 7.64 3.31
N TYR A 156 -7.02 7.11 2.15
CA TYR A 156 -6.86 7.86 0.91
C TYR A 156 -8.12 7.80 0.01
N CYS A 157 -9.30 7.51 0.58
CA CYS A 157 -10.54 7.43 -0.21
C CYS A 157 -11.06 8.81 -0.65
N ARG A 158 -10.59 9.89 -0.02
CA ARG A 158 -10.96 11.28 -0.34
C ARG A 158 -9.72 12.16 -0.34
N CYS A 159 -8.92 12.01 -1.40
CA CYS A 159 -7.64 12.70 -1.50
C CYS A 159 -7.79 14.20 -1.81
N ASP A 160 -8.96 14.63 -2.25
CA ASP A 160 -9.35 16.03 -2.45
C ASP A 160 -9.42 16.83 -1.14
N LEU A 161 -9.66 16.16 -0.02
CA LEU A 161 -9.78 16.78 1.28
C LEU A 161 -8.42 16.90 1.98
N PRO A 162 -8.01 18.10 2.43
CA PRO A 162 -6.76 18.26 3.20
C PRO A 162 -6.83 17.56 4.56
N GLN A 163 -8.03 17.45 5.13
CA GLN A 163 -8.29 16.77 6.39
C GLN A 163 -9.45 15.80 6.25
N LEU A 164 -9.22 14.54 6.61
CA LEU A 164 -10.25 13.49 6.64
C LEU A 164 -10.61 13.15 8.08
N CYS A 165 -11.90 13.16 8.39
CA CYS A 165 -12.43 12.78 9.70
C CYS A 165 -13.12 11.42 9.66
N GLU A 166 -13.38 10.84 10.82
CA GLU A 166 -14.09 9.57 10.99
C GLU A 166 -15.60 9.74 10.84
N ARG A 167 -16.02 10.08 9.63
CA ARG A 167 -17.41 10.17 9.18
C ARG A 167 -17.51 9.86 7.69
N LEU A 168 -18.74 9.71 7.20
CA LEU A 168 -19.00 9.60 5.76
C LEU A 168 -18.69 10.92 5.04
N TYR A 169 -18.13 10.79 3.85
CA TYR A 169 -17.92 11.89 2.90
C TYR A 169 -18.50 11.46 1.56
N PRO A 170 -19.72 11.91 1.20
CA PRO A 170 -20.40 11.48 0.00
C PRO A 170 -19.52 11.59 -1.24
N ALA A 171 -19.43 10.51 -2.02
CA ALA A 171 -18.71 10.49 -3.29
C ALA A 171 -19.40 11.41 -4.31
N VAL A 172 -18.64 11.86 -5.31
CA VAL A 172 -19.16 12.74 -6.38
C VAL A 172 -20.29 12.07 -7.16
N HIS A 173 -20.23 10.74 -7.29
CA HIS A 173 -21.18 9.96 -8.07
C HIS A 173 -21.84 8.90 -7.20
N SER A 174 -23.16 8.75 -7.37
CA SER A 174 -23.92 7.68 -6.71
C SER A 174 -23.41 6.29 -7.15
N PRO A 175 -23.15 5.37 -6.20
CA PRO A 175 -22.74 4.01 -6.52
C PRO A 175 -23.77 3.29 -7.40
N ARG A 176 -25.06 3.39 -7.10
CA ARG A 176 -26.14 2.74 -7.87
C ARG A 176 -26.17 3.19 -9.33
N ARG A 177 -26.00 4.49 -9.59
CA ARG A 177 -25.95 5.02 -10.97
C ARG A 177 -24.71 4.55 -11.71
N LEU A 178 -23.56 4.51 -11.05
CA LEU A 178 -22.34 3.96 -11.64
C LEU A 178 -22.50 2.49 -12.01
N LEU A 179 -23.12 1.69 -11.14
CA LEU A 179 -23.39 0.28 -11.42
C LEU A 179 -24.31 0.12 -12.65
N GLN A 180 -25.36 0.94 -12.76
CA GLN A 180 -26.20 0.95 -13.96
C GLN A 180 -25.41 1.29 -15.23
N LEU A 181 -24.49 2.26 -15.18
CA LEU A 181 -23.63 2.57 -16.33
C LEU A 181 -22.79 1.36 -16.77
N LEU A 182 -22.28 0.57 -15.82
CA LEU A 182 -21.48 -0.62 -16.14
C LEU A 182 -22.28 -1.72 -16.85
N GLU A 183 -23.59 -1.78 -16.62
CA GLU A 183 -24.47 -2.81 -17.18
C GLU A 183 -24.79 -2.59 -18.66
N TRP A 184 -25.09 -1.35 -19.07
CA TRP A 184 -25.53 -1.07 -20.44
C TRP A 184 -24.45 -0.44 -21.34
N MET A 185 -23.42 0.19 -20.78
CA MET A 185 -22.39 0.88 -21.55
C MET A 185 -21.30 -0.09 -22.03
N ASP A 186 -20.92 0.03 -23.29
CA ASP A 186 -19.80 -0.72 -23.87
C ASP A 186 -18.44 -0.28 -23.29
N ASP A 187 -17.46 -1.16 -23.38
CA ASP A 187 -16.14 -0.97 -22.76
C ASP A 187 -15.38 0.23 -23.33
N ASP A 188 -15.52 0.51 -24.63
CA ASP A 188 -14.77 1.58 -25.31
C ASP A 188 -15.33 2.95 -24.92
N THR A 189 -16.65 3.11 -24.92
CA THR A 189 -17.32 4.32 -24.44
C THR A 189 -17.03 4.57 -22.96
N PHE A 190 -17.06 3.51 -22.13
CA PHE A 190 -16.75 3.66 -20.71
C PHE A 190 -15.30 4.09 -20.47
N ALA A 191 -14.35 3.50 -21.20
CA ALA A 191 -12.94 3.87 -21.13
C ALA A 191 -12.70 5.31 -21.60
N TYR A 192 -13.47 5.80 -22.59
CA TYR A 192 -13.41 7.19 -23.02
C TYR A 192 -13.86 8.17 -21.92
N LEU A 193 -14.84 7.79 -21.09
CA LEU A 193 -15.35 8.62 -20.00
C LEU A 193 -14.52 8.53 -18.71
N GLU A 194 -13.74 7.46 -18.54
CA GLU A 194 -12.95 7.18 -17.33
C GLU A 194 -12.18 8.39 -16.78
N PRO A 195 -11.40 9.17 -17.57
CA PRO A 195 -10.65 10.32 -17.06
C PRO A 195 -11.54 11.40 -16.43
N LYS A 196 -12.78 11.58 -16.93
CA LYS A 196 -13.73 12.54 -16.36
C LYS A 196 -14.41 12.00 -15.11
N LEU A 197 -14.72 10.70 -15.09
CA LEU A 197 -15.37 10.06 -13.94
C LEU A 197 -14.47 10.08 -12.70
N ILE A 198 -13.17 9.84 -12.87
CA ILE A 198 -12.22 9.78 -11.74
C ILE A 198 -11.62 11.14 -11.40
N ALA A 199 -11.99 12.24 -12.06
CA ALA A 199 -11.30 13.52 -11.95
C ALA A 199 -11.22 14.10 -10.52
N SER A 200 -12.09 13.65 -9.60
CA SER A 200 -12.07 14.04 -8.20
C SER A 200 -10.95 13.38 -7.39
N GLU A 201 -10.38 12.28 -7.88
CA GLU A 201 -9.42 11.44 -7.17
C GLU A 201 -8.16 11.18 -8.01
N PRO A 202 -7.01 10.87 -7.39
CA PRO A 202 -5.75 10.70 -8.11
C PRO A 202 -5.69 9.43 -8.96
N ASN A 203 -6.54 8.44 -8.69
CA ASN A 203 -6.53 7.14 -9.36
C ASN A 203 -7.84 6.38 -9.14
N THR A 204 -8.03 5.32 -9.92
CA THR A 204 -9.20 4.45 -9.89
C THR A 204 -9.39 3.75 -8.53
N TYR A 205 -8.30 3.45 -7.81
CA TYR A 205 -8.38 2.85 -6.48
C TYR A 205 -9.05 3.76 -5.45
N SER A 206 -8.55 4.99 -5.32
CA SER A 206 -9.08 5.97 -4.37
C SER A 206 -10.55 6.30 -4.69
N TYR A 207 -10.84 6.50 -5.98
CA TYR A 207 -12.19 6.72 -6.49
C TYR A 207 -13.17 5.60 -6.16
N THR A 208 -12.80 4.36 -6.46
CA THR A 208 -13.70 3.22 -6.19
C THR A 208 -13.90 2.98 -4.70
N LYS A 209 -12.88 3.24 -3.86
CA LYS A 209 -13.04 3.19 -2.40
C LYS A 209 -14.00 4.26 -1.89
N ALA A 210 -13.92 5.49 -2.39
CA ALA A 210 -14.87 6.56 -2.06
C ALA A 210 -16.32 6.14 -2.35
N VAL A 211 -16.57 5.69 -3.58
CA VAL A 211 -17.89 5.28 -4.05
C VAL A 211 -18.42 4.07 -3.26
N THR A 212 -17.53 3.13 -2.91
CA THR A 212 -17.92 1.95 -2.15
C THR A 212 -18.29 2.27 -0.71
N GLU A 213 -17.72 3.30 -0.08
CA GLU A 213 -18.13 3.69 1.27
C GLU A 213 -19.59 4.16 1.31
N ASP A 214 -20.03 4.96 0.34
CA ASP A 214 -21.45 5.35 0.20
C ASP A 214 -22.34 4.12 0.04
N LEU A 215 -21.92 3.15 -0.78
CA LEU A 215 -22.67 1.92 -1.00
C LEU A 215 -22.78 1.06 0.27
N VAL A 216 -21.71 0.98 1.06
CA VAL A 216 -21.70 0.26 2.33
C VAL A 216 -22.62 0.96 3.34
N ASP A 217 -22.61 2.29 3.38
CA ASP A 217 -23.46 3.08 4.27
C ASP A 217 -24.96 2.90 3.98
N GLU A 218 -25.36 2.66 2.73
CA GLU A 218 -26.75 2.32 2.37
C GLU A 218 -27.32 1.11 3.16
N PHE A 219 -26.46 0.24 3.70
CA PHE A 219 -26.84 -0.94 4.48
C PHE A 219 -26.79 -0.73 6.00
N SER A 220 -26.43 0.46 6.50
CA SER A 220 -26.24 0.72 7.94
C SER A 220 -27.50 0.45 8.77
N SER A 221 -28.68 0.60 8.17
CA SER A 221 -29.96 0.34 8.82
C SER A 221 -30.30 -1.16 8.95
N LYS A 222 -29.55 -2.05 8.28
CA LYS A 222 -29.84 -3.48 8.19
C LYS A 222 -29.12 -4.27 9.29
N PHE A 223 -27.86 -3.95 9.52
CA PHE A 223 -27.01 -4.58 10.53
C PHE A 223 -25.88 -3.63 10.94
N PRO A 224 -25.22 -3.83 12.08
CA PRO A 224 -24.10 -2.99 12.50
C PRO A 224 -22.94 -3.02 11.49
N ILE A 225 -22.51 -1.84 11.04
CA ILE A 225 -21.41 -1.69 10.08
C ILE A 225 -20.30 -0.81 10.66
N ALA A 226 -19.07 -1.23 10.41
CA ALA A 226 -17.89 -0.39 10.60
C ALA A 226 -17.02 -0.37 9.34
N ILE A 227 -16.46 0.80 9.03
CA ILE A 227 -15.51 1.03 7.95
C ILE A 227 -14.15 1.36 8.56
N ALA A 228 -13.18 0.48 8.32
CA ALA A 228 -11.80 0.65 8.71
C ALA A 228 -11.00 1.23 7.54
N ARG A 229 -10.41 2.41 7.72
CA ARG A 229 -9.63 3.16 6.71
C ARG A 229 -8.14 3.15 7.07
N PRO A 230 -7.39 2.09 6.73
CA PRO A 230 -5.94 2.10 6.89
C PRO A 230 -5.27 3.12 5.98
N SER A 231 -4.21 3.75 6.48
CA SER A 231 -3.23 4.47 5.67
C SER A 231 -2.33 3.49 4.91
N ILE A 232 -1.09 3.86 4.60
CA ILE A 232 -0.19 3.00 3.84
C ILE A 232 0.19 1.79 4.69
N VAL A 233 -0.31 0.60 4.33
CA VAL A 233 -0.01 -0.62 5.10
C VAL A 233 1.40 -1.11 4.81
N THR A 234 2.25 -1.17 5.83
CA THR A 234 3.65 -1.61 5.75
C THR A 234 3.87 -2.94 6.50
N ALA A 235 5.13 -3.38 6.58
CA ALA A 235 5.51 -4.62 7.24
C ALA A 235 5.01 -4.70 8.70
N ALA A 236 4.84 -5.92 9.21
CA ALA A 236 4.47 -6.14 10.61
C ALA A 236 5.46 -5.46 11.56
N TRP A 237 4.96 -4.83 12.62
CA TRP A 237 5.79 -4.21 13.64
C TRP A 237 6.30 -5.23 14.64
N LYS A 238 5.41 -6.02 15.23
CA LYS A 238 5.74 -7.00 16.28
C LYS A 238 5.31 -8.41 15.91
N GLU A 239 4.11 -8.59 15.37
CA GLU A 239 3.46 -9.91 15.35
C GLU A 239 3.08 -10.40 13.94
N PRO A 240 3.01 -11.73 13.75
CA PRO A 240 3.70 -12.76 14.55
C PRO A 240 5.21 -12.75 14.32
N ILE A 241 5.68 -12.05 13.28
CA ILE A 241 7.09 -11.95 12.90
C ILE A 241 7.40 -10.48 12.54
N PRO A 242 8.25 -9.78 13.29
CA PRO A 242 8.65 -8.41 12.96
C PRO A 242 9.22 -8.31 11.54
N GLY A 243 8.80 -7.29 10.79
CA GLY A 243 9.22 -7.07 9.41
C GLY A 243 8.50 -7.93 8.37
N TRP A 244 7.53 -8.78 8.76
CA TRP A 244 6.82 -9.62 7.79
C TRP A 244 6.08 -8.79 6.73
N VAL A 245 6.35 -9.11 5.46
CA VAL A 245 5.75 -8.49 4.27
C VAL A 245 5.89 -9.43 3.08
N ASP A 246 4.85 -9.60 2.26
CA ASP A 246 4.83 -10.62 1.19
C ASP A 246 4.50 -10.08 -0.21
N ASN A 247 4.52 -8.76 -0.38
CA ASN A 247 4.18 -8.08 -1.62
C ASN A 247 5.19 -6.98 -1.99
N LEU A 248 5.08 -6.45 -3.21
CA LEU A 248 5.92 -5.36 -3.73
C LEU A 248 5.18 -4.02 -3.80
N ASN A 249 4.05 -3.89 -3.10
CA ASN A 249 3.20 -2.71 -3.24
C ASN A 249 3.81 -1.50 -2.53
N GLY A 250 3.66 -0.33 -3.15
CA GLY A 250 4.01 0.98 -2.57
C GLY A 250 5.43 1.03 -1.95
N PRO A 251 5.56 1.28 -0.63
CA PRO A 251 6.86 1.44 0.04
C PRO A 251 7.80 0.23 -0.10
N THR A 252 7.26 -0.99 -0.09
CA THR A 252 8.10 -2.20 -0.20
C THR A 252 8.82 -2.26 -1.56
N GLY A 253 8.10 -1.92 -2.64
CA GLY A 253 8.67 -1.83 -3.98
C GLY A 253 9.72 -0.71 -4.10
N LEU A 254 9.46 0.45 -3.49
CA LEU A 254 10.40 1.57 -3.44
C LEU A 254 11.68 1.21 -2.69
N LEU A 255 11.57 0.57 -1.52
CA LEU A 255 12.71 0.14 -0.69
C LEU A 255 13.59 -0.85 -1.44
N ILE A 256 12.98 -1.90 -2.03
CA ILE A 256 13.72 -2.92 -2.79
C ILE A 256 14.30 -2.31 -4.08
N GLY A 257 13.55 -1.49 -4.80
CA GLY A 257 14.01 -0.85 -6.04
C GLY A 257 15.19 0.10 -5.79
N SER A 258 15.12 0.90 -4.74
CA SER A 258 16.21 1.80 -4.33
C SER A 258 17.41 0.99 -3.83
N GLY A 259 17.16 -0.04 -3.00
CA GLY A 259 18.21 -0.90 -2.47
C GLY A 259 18.84 -1.87 -3.46
N LYS A 260 18.23 -2.06 -4.64
CA LYS A 260 18.86 -2.74 -5.79
C LYS A 260 19.54 -1.76 -6.75
N GLY A 261 19.49 -0.46 -6.46
CA GLY A 261 20.08 0.61 -7.26
C GLY A 261 19.38 0.86 -8.59
N VAL A 262 18.16 0.33 -8.78
CA VAL A 262 17.36 0.57 -10.00
C VAL A 262 16.58 1.88 -9.88
N ILE A 263 16.21 2.29 -8.66
CA ILE A 263 15.66 3.61 -8.34
C ILE A 263 16.76 4.46 -7.72
N ARG A 264 17.01 5.65 -8.28
CA ARG A 264 18.12 6.57 -7.90
C ARG A 264 17.66 8.03 -7.81
N THR A 265 16.42 8.31 -8.20
CA THR A 265 15.77 9.60 -8.11
C THR A 265 14.26 9.39 -8.03
N MET A 266 13.60 10.23 -7.25
CA MET A 266 12.15 10.25 -7.10
C MET A 266 11.71 11.68 -6.81
N HIS A 267 10.61 12.11 -7.42
CA HIS A 267 10.00 13.39 -7.07
C HIS A 267 9.19 13.22 -5.78
N CYS A 268 9.60 13.93 -4.75
CA CYS A 268 9.06 13.80 -3.40
C CYS A 268 9.42 15.06 -2.61
N GLU A 269 8.50 15.52 -1.77
CA GLU A 269 8.75 16.60 -0.83
C GLU A 269 9.39 16.02 0.46
N PRO A 270 10.68 16.28 0.73
CA PRO A 270 11.42 15.66 1.84
C PRO A 270 10.82 15.96 3.22
N SER A 271 10.19 17.13 3.40
CA SER A 271 9.68 17.58 4.71
C SER A 271 8.32 17.00 5.08
N TYR A 272 7.55 16.48 4.12
CA TYR A 272 6.22 15.94 4.41
C TYR A 272 6.31 14.62 5.17
N THR A 273 5.35 14.41 6.09
CA THR A 273 5.27 13.19 6.88
C THR A 273 4.54 12.10 6.11
N ALA A 274 5.08 10.88 6.16
CA ALA A 274 4.39 9.70 5.64
C ALA A 274 3.47 9.12 6.72
N ASP A 275 2.19 8.89 6.40
CA ASP A 275 1.30 8.11 7.27
C ASP A 275 1.28 6.66 6.79
N ALA A 276 1.92 5.80 7.57
CA ALA A 276 2.05 4.37 7.31
C ALA A 276 1.77 3.58 8.59
N VAL A 277 0.99 2.51 8.47
CA VAL A 277 0.56 1.67 9.59
C VAL A 277 1.00 0.23 9.37
N ALA A 278 1.46 -0.45 10.41
CA ALA A 278 1.91 -1.82 10.31
C ALA A 278 0.72 -2.80 10.12
N VAL A 279 0.90 -3.85 9.33
CA VAL A 279 -0.19 -4.79 8.96
C VAL A 279 -0.80 -5.52 10.16
N ASP A 280 0.00 -5.82 11.18
CA ASP A 280 -0.43 -6.45 12.44
C ASP A 280 -1.29 -5.50 13.27
N VAL A 281 -0.94 -4.22 13.31
CA VAL A 281 -1.76 -3.17 13.93
C VAL A 281 -3.10 -3.01 13.21
N VAL A 282 -3.12 -3.07 11.88
CA VAL A 282 -4.38 -3.05 11.10
C VAL A 282 -5.24 -4.27 11.42
N ALA A 283 -4.64 -5.47 11.47
CA ALA A 283 -5.36 -6.70 11.83
C ALA A 283 -5.96 -6.61 13.25
N ASN A 284 -5.18 -6.16 14.23
CA ASN A 284 -5.64 -5.96 15.60
C ASN A 284 -6.80 -4.95 15.66
N ALA A 285 -6.65 -3.82 14.96
CA ALA A 285 -7.69 -2.79 14.91
C ALA A 285 -9.00 -3.33 14.31
N CYS A 286 -8.95 -4.10 13.23
CA CYS A 286 -10.15 -4.72 12.66
C CYS A 286 -10.86 -5.63 13.66
N ILE A 287 -10.12 -6.44 14.44
CA ILE A 287 -10.68 -7.31 15.47
C ILE A 287 -11.36 -6.48 16.58
N LEU A 288 -10.69 -5.43 17.06
CA LEU A 288 -11.26 -4.53 18.06
C LEU A 288 -12.48 -3.77 17.55
N ILE A 289 -12.45 -3.31 16.29
CA ILE A 289 -13.58 -2.64 15.64
C ILE A 289 -14.78 -3.57 15.56
N ALA A 290 -14.59 -4.83 15.17
CA ALA A 290 -15.66 -5.82 15.15
C ALA A 290 -16.27 -6.00 16.54
N TYR A 291 -15.42 -6.20 17.55
CA TYR A 291 -15.84 -6.35 18.95
C TYR A 291 -16.64 -5.15 19.46
N VAL A 292 -16.11 -3.93 19.33
CA VAL A 292 -16.75 -2.70 19.82
C VAL A 292 -18.07 -2.43 19.08
N THR A 293 -18.06 -2.57 17.75
CA THR A 293 -19.25 -2.28 16.93
C THR A 293 -20.38 -3.29 17.21
N ALA A 294 -20.06 -4.56 17.43
CA ALA A 294 -21.05 -5.58 17.79
C ALA A 294 -21.66 -5.35 19.18
N GLN A 295 -20.92 -4.74 20.11
CA GLN A 295 -21.45 -4.35 21.41
C GLN A 295 -22.35 -3.11 21.32
N ASP A 296 -21.89 -2.09 20.60
CA ASP A 296 -22.59 -0.81 20.51
C ASP A 296 -23.87 -0.91 19.67
N LYS A 297 -23.91 -1.86 18.72
CA LYS A 297 -25.00 -2.05 17.75
C LYS A 297 -25.50 -0.72 17.17
N PRO A 298 -24.59 0.10 16.63
CA PRO A 298 -24.92 1.44 16.15
C PRO A 298 -25.92 1.36 15.00
N LYS A 299 -26.77 2.40 14.90
CA LYS A 299 -27.72 2.57 13.77
C LYS A 299 -27.08 3.21 12.54
N GLU A 300 -25.93 3.83 12.74
CA GLU A 300 -25.15 4.52 11.71
C GLU A 300 -23.80 3.83 11.55
N THR A 301 -23.26 3.88 10.33
CA THR A 301 -21.94 3.32 10.04
C THR A 301 -20.87 3.99 10.90
N GLN A 302 -20.03 3.18 11.53
CA GLN A 302 -18.90 3.68 12.31
C GLN A 302 -17.65 3.77 11.42
N PHE A 303 -16.91 4.86 11.53
CA PHE A 303 -15.70 5.08 10.72
C PHE A 303 -14.47 5.12 11.62
N TYR A 304 -13.40 4.47 11.17
CA TYR A 304 -12.14 4.38 11.90
C TYR A 304 -10.96 4.64 10.97
N ASN A 305 -10.24 5.74 11.19
CA ASN A 305 -9.05 6.09 10.41
C ASN A 305 -7.82 5.44 11.05
N LEU A 306 -7.45 4.23 10.60
CA LEU A 306 -6.30 3.47 11.10
C LEU A 306 -4.99 4.10 10.59
N THR A 307 -4.63 5.21 11.22
CA THR A 307 -3.58 6.15 10.81
C THR A 307 -2.74 6.51 12.02
N LEU A 308 -1.52 6.97 11.80
CA LEU A 308 -0.67 7.45 12.88
C LEU A 308 -1.11 8.83 13.39
N SER A 309 -1.80 9.65 12.56
CA SER A 309 -2.31 10.98 12.95
C SER A 309 -1.28 11.84 13.70
N LYS A 310 -0.04 11.85 13.21
CA LYS A 310 1.10 12.57 13.79
C LYS A 310 1.53 12.10 15.21
N VAL A 311 1.07 10.94 15.69
CA VAL A 311 1.61 10.27 16.89
C VAL A 311 3.09 9.96 16.68
N ILE A 312 3.44 9.41 15.52
CA ILE A 312 4.81 9.32 15.04
C ILE A 312 4.94 10.32 13.89
N LYS A 313 5.87 11.27 14.03
CA LYS A 313 6.20 12.22 12.96
C LYS A 313 7.52 11.79 12.33
N ILE A 314 7.42 11.10 11.19
CA ILE A 314 8.59 10.75 10.39
C ILE A 314 8.43 11.30 8.97
N SER A 315 9.42 12.06 8.52
CA SER A 315 9.44 12.63 7.17
C SER A 315 9.94 11.63 6.12
N TRP A 316 9.63 11.88 4.85
CA TRP A 316 10.18 11.09 3.75
C TRP A 316 11.72 11.05 3.74
N ASP A 317 12.37 12.18 4.04
CA ASP A 317 13.83 12.27 4.16
C ASP A 317 14.38 11.32 5.25
N GLN A 318 13.74 11.30 6.41
CA GLN A 318 14.13 10.42 7.52
C GLN A 318 13.95 8.94 7.14
N ILE A 319 12.81 8.57 6.55
CA ILE A 319 12.56 7.20 6.08
C ILE A 319 13.64 6.75 5.09
N ILE A 320 14.00 7.61 4.13
CA ILE A 320 14.99 7.28 3.10
C ILE A 320 16.38 7.12 3.70
N LYS A 321 16.79 8.00 4.63
CA LYS A 321 18.09 7.90 5.31
C LYS A 321 18.20 6.63 6.16
N LEU A 322 17.15 6.31 6.93
CA LEU A 322 17.09 5.08 7.72
C LEU A 322 17.08 3.83 6.82
N GLY A 323 16.29 3.85 5.74
CA GLY A 323 16.27 2.79 4.73
C GLY A 323 17.63 2.58 4.09
N GLU A 324 18.32 3.66 3.68
CA GLU A 324 19.67 3.61 3.10
C GLU A 324 20.69 3.04 4.09
N LYS A 325 20.66 3.45 5.36
CA LYS A 325 21.50 2.89 6.43
C LYS A 325 21.36 1.37 6.48
N TRP A 326 20.14 0.86 6.63
CA TRP A 326 19.90 -0.57 6.82
C TRP A 326 20.07 -1.40 5.54
N VAL A 327 19.77 -0.84 4.37
CA VAL A 327 20.10 -1.48 3.08
C VAL A 327 21.61 -1.62 2.89
N ASN A 328 22.41 -0.63 3.33
CA ASN A 328 23.86 -0.74 3.25
C ASN A 328 24.43 -1.80 4.20
N GLU A 329 23.82 -1.98 5.37
CA GLU A 329 24.21 -3.01 6.33
C GLU A 329 23.74 -4.43 5.93
N TYR A 330 22.54 -4.51 5.36
CA TYR A 330 21.87 -5.72 4.90
C TYR A 330 21.54 -5.64 3.38
N PRO A 331 22.56 -5.63 2.51
CA PRO A 331 22.34 -5.43 1.08
C PRO A 331 21.71 -6.63 0.39
N TYR A 332 20.90 -6.39 -0.64
CA TYR A 332 20.35 -7.42 -1.53
C TYR A 332 21.43 -8.19 -2.30
N SER A 333 21.17 -9.45 -2.65
CA SER A 333 22.12 -10.26 -3.41
C SER A 333 22.17 -9.79 -4.87
N MET A 334 20.98 -9.60 -5.46
CA MET A 334 20.77 -9.17 -6.84
C MET A 334 20.63 -7.65 -6.93
N VAL A 335 21.74 -6.95 -6.76
CA VAL A 335 21.82 -5.47 -6.89
C VAL A 335 22.38 -5.12 -8.26
N LEU A 336 21.68 -4.27 -9.00
CA LEU A 336 22.11 -3.83 -10.33
C LEU A 336 23.22 -2.78 -10.24
N TRP A 337 23.02 -1.79 -9.35
CA TRP A 337 23.96 -0.71 -9.13
C TRP A 337 24.08 -0.42 -7.63
N TYR A 338 25.18 0.19 -7.20
CA TYR A 338 25.31 0.56 -5.79
C TYR A 338 24.13 1.42 -5.33
N PRO A 339 23.41 1.03 -4.26
CA PRO A 339 22.30 1.80 -3.71
C PRO A 339 22.73 3.24 -3.42
N GLY A 340 21.90 4.16 -3.83
CA GLY A 340 22.18 5.58 -3.75
C GLY A 340 21.26 6.34 -4.68
N GLY A 341 21.18 7.64 -4.47
CA GLY A 341 20.18 8.45 -5.11
C GLY A 341 19.67 9.48 -4.14
N THR A 342 18.81 10.36 -4.62
CA THR A 342 18.25 11.44 -3.79
C THR A 342 16.84 11.73 -4.25
N ILE A 343 15.98 12.11 -3.31
CA ILE A 343 14.70 12.73 -3.63
C ILE A 343 14.90 14.17 -4.09
N LYS A 344 13.96 14.66 -4.89
CA LYS A 344 13.94 16.03 -5.41
C LYS A 344 12.56 16.63 -5.21
N SER A 345 12.49 17.79 -4.54
CA SER A 345 11.26 18.59 -4.43
C SER A 345 10.87 19.25 -5.75
N TYR A 346 11.85 19.57 -6.60
CA TYR A 346 11.61 20.25 -7.87
C TYR A 346 11.55 19.26 -9.02
N TRP A 347 10.44 19.30 -9.78
CA TRP A 347 10.20 18.43 -10.92
C TRP A 347 11.32 18.48 -11.97
N VAL A 348 11.81 19.67 -12.33
CA VAL A 348 12.89 19.82 -13.33
C VAL A 348 14.17 19.12 -12.87
N SER A 349 14.53 19.27 -11.59
CA SER A 349 15.69 18.58 -11.02
C SER A 349 15.50 17.06 -11.02
N HIS A 350 14.29 16.58 -10.72
CA HIS A 350 13.95 15.18 -10.83
C HIS A 350 14.13 14.66 -12.27
N GLN A 351 13.60 15.36 -13.28
CA GLN A 351 13.71 14.96 -14.68
C GLN A 351 15.16 14.91 -15.18
N LEU A 352 15.98 15.89 -14.81
CA LEU A 352 17.41 15.88 -15.14
C LEU A 352 18.11 14.67 -14.52
N CYS A 353 17.86 14.40 -13.23
CA CYS A 353 18.41 13.22 -12.57
C CYS A 353 17.86 11.91 -13.18
N LEU A 354 16.59 11.86 -13.57
CA LEU A 354 15.96 10.70 -14.20
C LEU A 354 16.66 10.37 -15.52
N LEU A 355 16.87 11.39 -16.36
CA LEU A 355 17.62 11.26 -17.60
C LEU A 355 19.03 10.69 -17.37
N LEU A 356 19.78 11.30 -16.44
CA LEU A 356 21.19 10.97 -16.21
C LEU A 356 21.40 9.64 -15.48
N THR A 357 20.51 9.28 -14.55
CA THR A 357 20.71 8.14 -13.65
C THR A 357 19.87 6.92 -13.98
N HIS A 358 18.79 7.08 -14.76
CA HIS A 358 17.92 5.97 -15.19
C HIS A 358 17.94 5.77 -16.69
N LEU A 359 17.58 6.79 -17.47
CA LEU A 359 17.29 6.62 -18.89
C LEU A 359 18.56 6.42 -19.74
N LEU A 360 19.54 7.33 -19.65
CA LEU A 360 20.79 7.23 -20.41
C LEU A 360 21.56 5.93 -20.09
N PRO A 361 21.74 5.55 -18.80
CA PRO A 361 22.36 4.26 -18.49
C PRO A 361 21.57 3.06 -19.04
N ALA A 362 20.24 3.14 -19.05
CA ALA A 362 19.41 2.05 -19.56
C ALA A 362 19.58 1.83 -21.06
N TYR A 363 19.57 2.92 -21.84
CA TYR A 363 19.84 2.83 -23.28
C TYR A 363 21.26 2.36 -23.55
N LEU A 364 22.26 2.85 -22.81
CA LEU A 364 23.64 2.39 -22.95
C LEU A 364 23.76 0.86 -22.72
N VAL A 365 23.18 0.36 -21.62
CA VAL A 365 23.21 -1.08 -21.31
C VAL A 365 22.49 -1.90 -22.38
N ASP A 366 21.30 -1.49 -22.81
CA ASP A 366 20.57 -2.22 -23.84
C ASP A 366 21.25 -2.16 -25.21
N SER A 367 21.86 -1.03 -25.58
CA SER A 367 22.69 -0.94 -26.79
C SER A 367 23.88 -1.89 -26.75
N LEU A 368 24.58 -1.98 -25.62
CA LEU A 368 25.67 -2.94 -25.44
C LEU A 368 25.17 -4.39 -25.51
N LEU A 369 24.05 -4.69 -24.86
CA LEU A 369 23.46 -6.04 -24.92
C LEU A 369 23.05 -6.40 -26.35
N PHE A 370 22.44 -5.46 -27.08
CA PHE A 370 22.09 -5.64 -28.49
C PHE A 370 23.31 -5.92 -29.36
N LEU A 371 24.39 -5.14 -29.21
CA LEU A 371 25.66 -5.35 -29.93
C LEU A 371 26.30 -6.70 -29.59
N LEU A 372 26.09 -7.21 -28.36
CA LEU A 372 26.56 -8.52 -27.92
C LEU A 372 25.60 -9.67 -28.28
N GLY A 373 24.52 -9.41 -29.04
CA GLY A 373 23.52 -10.41 -29.40
C GLY A 373 22.68 -10.93 -28.22
N LYS A 374 22.65 -10.19 -27.11
CA LYS A 374 21.90 -10.53 -25.89
C LYS A 374 20.54 -9.83 -25.84
N LYS A 375 19.61 -10.43 -25.10
CA LYS A 375 18.28 -9.86 -24.89
C LYS A 375 18.35 -8.55 -24.09
N THR A 376 17.81 -7.48 -24.66
CA THR A 376 17.65 -6.17 -24.01
C THR A 376 16.52 -6.20 -22.99
N PHE A 377 16.69 -5.51 -21.86
CA PHE A 377 15.68 -5.47 -20.81
C PHE A 377 15.66 -4.18 -19.99
N MET A 378 16.74 -3.41 -20.00
CA MET A 378 16.96 -2.31 -19.07
C MET A 378 16.01 -1.13 -19.32
N VAL A 379 15.78 -0.76 -20.57
CA VAL A 379 14.85 0.30 -20.94
C VAL A 379 13.42 -0.08 -20.54
N ASN A 380 13.02 -1.33 -20.78
CA ASN A 380 11.70 -1.83 -20.38
C ASN A 380 11.52 -1.87 -18.86
N LEU A 381 12.57 -2.22 -18.12
CA LEU A 381 12.58 -2.15 -16.66
C LEU A 381 12.40 -0.70 -16.18
N GLN A 382 13.18 0.25 -16.72
CA GLN A 382 13.10 1.66 -16.33
C GLN A 382 11.75 2.31 -16.71
N LYS A 383 11.13 1.92 -17.82
CA LYS A 383 9.77 2.36 -18.18
C LYS A 383 8.75 1.94 -17.12
N ARG A 384 8.81 0.70 -16.65
CA ARG A 384 7.92 0.19 -15.58
C ARG A 384 8.15 0.92 -14.25
N ILE A 385 9.41 1.15 -13.90
CA ILE A 385 9.78 1.92 -12.69
C ILE A 385 9.26 3.35 -12.78
N SER A 386 9.50 4.04 -13.90
CA SER A 386 9.08 5.43 -14.11
C SER A 386 7.55 5.56 -14.04
N HIS A 387 6.82 4.61 -14.63
CA HIS A 387 5.36 4.55 -14.52
C HIS A 387 4.91 4.40 -13.06
N GLY A 388 5.48 3.43 -12.31
CA GLY A 388 5.15 3.24 -10.90
C GLY A 388 5.47 4.45 -10.03
N LEU A 389 6.62 5.11 -10.25
CA LEU A 389 7.00 6.35 -9.54
C LEU A 389 6.05 7.51 -9.86
N GLY A 390 5.64 7.65 -11.13
CA GLY A 390 4.70 8.70 -11.54
C GLY A 390 3.35 8.58 -10.84
N ILE A 391 2.86 7.36 -10.63
CA ILE A 391 1.62 7.12 -9.89
C ILE A 391 1.79 7.52 -8.40
N LEU A 392 2.92 7.18 -7.78
CA LEU A 392 3.18 7.48 -6.37
C LEU A 392 3.44 8.98 -6.11
N GLN A 393 3.85 9.73 -7.14
CA GLN A 393 4.22 11.13 -7.03
C GLN A 393 3.12 11.99 -6.40
N TYR A 394 1.85 11.68 -6.67
CA TYR A 394 0.72 12.40 -6.07
C TYR A 394 0.76 12.35 -4.53
N TYR A 395 1.13 11.19 -3.96
CA TYR A 395 1.18 10.96 -2.52
C TYR A 395 2.48 11.43 -1.88
N THR A 396 3.59 11.46 -2.62
CA THR A 396 4.90 11.87 -2.09
C THR A 396 5.13 13.38 -2.16
N THR A 397 4.23 14.15 -2.80
CA THR A 397 4.32 15.61 -2.98
C THR A 397 3.16 16.37 -2.34
N LYS A 398 2.37 15.70 -1.50
CA LYS A 398 1.24 16.26 -0.75
C LYS A 398 1.22 15.69 0.65
N GLU A 399 0.54 16.39 1.55
CA GLU A 399 0.33 15.97 2.93
C GLU A 399 -1.17 15.95 3.23
N TRP A 400 -1.60 14.95 3.99
CA TRP A 400 -2.98 14.81 4.47
C TRP A 400 -3.00 14.75 5.98
N HIS A 401 -4.12 15.17 6.56
CA HIS A 401 -4.35 15.10 8.00
C HIS A 401 -5.54 14.18 8.30
N PHE A 402 -5.26 13.04 8.91
CA PHE A 402 -6.27 12.06 9.30
C PHE A 402 -6.63 12.26 10.77
N ARG A 403 -7.87 12.65 11.08
CA ARG A 403 -8.42 12.65 12.44
C ARG A 403 -8.82 11.21 12.78
N ASN A 404 -8.43 10.69 13.94
CA ASN A 404 -8.53 9.26 14.28
C ASN A 404 -9.01 8.98 15.73
N GLU A 405 -9.86 9.84 16.27
CA GLU A 405 -10.35 9.79 17.65
C GLU A 405 -11.10 8.49 17.98
N ASN A 406 -12.00 8.02 17.12
CA ASN A 406 -12.70 6.75 17.26
C ASN A 406 -11.70 5.60 17.28
N TYR A 407 -10.73 5.59 16.36
CA TYR A 407 -9.66 4.58 16.35
C TYR A 407 -8.85 4.57 17.65
N ARG A 408 -8.43 5.74 18.14
CA ARG A 408 -7.68 5.85 19.40
C ARG A 408 -8.51 5.45 20.62
N SER A 409 -9.82 5.68 20.59
CA SER A 409 -10.72 5.33 21.69
C SER A 409 -10.81 3.82 21.94
N LEU A 410 -10.50 2.97 20.94
CA LEU A 410 -10.56 1.51 21.05
C LEU A 410 -9.77 0.97 22.26
N GLN A 411 -8.63 1.58 22.60
CA GLN A 411 -7.78 1.17 23.72
C GLN A 411 -8.47 1.35 25.08
N GLN A 412 -9.42 2.28 25.17
CA GLN A 412 -10.19 2.56 26.38
C GLN A 412 -11.48 1.73 26.43
N ARG A 413 -11.84 1.07 25.33
CA ARG A 413 -13.05 0.26 25.17
C ARG A 413 -12.84 -1.22 25.51
N VAL A 414 -11.61 -1.63 25.82
CA VAL A 414 -11.25 -3.02 26.13
C VAL A 414 -10.48 -3.12 27.44
N SER A 415 -10.33 -4.34 27.96
CA SER A 415 -9.49 -4.59 29.12
C SER A 415 -8.02 -4.27 28.83
N LYS A 416 -7.21 -4.07 29.87
CA LYS A 416 -5.76 -3.85 29.71
C LYS A 416 -5.08 -5.04 29.00
N GLU A 417 -5.47 -6.27 29.34
CA GLU A 417 -4.95 -7.50 28.73
C GLU A 417 -5.33 -7.62 27.26
N ASP A 418 -6.58 -7.30 26.91
CA ASP A 418 -7.02 -7.24 25.52
C ASP A 418 -6.29 -6.14 24.74
N ASN A 419 -6.03 -4.97 25.36
CA ASN A 419 -5.28 -3.89 24.73
C ASN A 419 -3.81 -4.26 24.50
N GLU A 420 -3.20 -5.06 25.37
CA GLU A 420 -1.84 -5.60 25.17
C GLU A 420 -1.82 -6.66 24.07
N THR A 421 -2.84 -7.52 24.02
CA THR A 421 -2.97 -8.57 23.01
C THR A 421 -3.29 -8.00 21.62
N PHE A 422 -4.25 -7.09 21.52
CA PHE A 422 -4.73 -6.48 20.30
C PHE A 422 -4.29 -5.01 20.22
N TYR A 423 -3.01 -4.76 20.47
CA TYR A 423 -2.45 -3.41 20.51
C TYR A 423 -2.72 -2.63 19.21
N THR A 424 -3.08 -1.37 19.40
CA THR A 424 -3.24 -0.38 18.34
C THR A 424 -2.34 0.84 18.52
N ASP A 425 -1.80 1.06 19.73
CA ASP A 425 -0.89 2.16 19.98
C ASP A 425 0.49 1.87 19.38
N MET A 426 0.92 2.71 18.45
CA MET A 426 2.26 2.68 17.87
C MET A 426 3.17 3.76 18.45
N SER A 427 2.76 4.51 19.47
CA SER A 427 3.55 5.60 20.07
C SER A 427 4.96 5.17 20.53
N THR A 428 5.14 3.90 20.89
CA THR A 428 6.41 3.32 21.33
C THR A 428 7.24 2.71 20.19
N LEU A 429 6.81 2.85 18.93
CA LEU A 429 7.57 2.34 17.79
C LEU A 429 8.84 3.20 17.61
N ASP A 430 10.00 2.56 17.64
CA ASP A 430 11.25 3.17 17.19
C ASP A 430 11.38 3.03 15.66
N PRO A 431 11.41 4.15 14.91
CA PRO A 431 11.54 4.07 13.46
C PRO A 431 12.86 3.46 12.98
N ASP A 432 13.97 3.60 13.71
CA ASP A 432 15.25 3.01 13.29
C ASP A 432 15.18 1.48 13.35
N GLU A 433 14.75 0.93 14.49
CA GLU A 433 14.53 -0.51 14.65
C GLU A 433 13.46 -1.04 13.68
N TYR A 434 12.35 -0.32 13.49
CA TYR A 434 11.30 -0.74 12.57
C TYR A 434 11.82 -0.84 11.13
N LEU A 435 12.58 0.15 10.64
CA LEU A 435 13.17 0.12 9.31
C LEU A 435 14.21 -1.00 9.15
N LYS A 436 14.97 -1.33 10.20
CA LYS A 436 15.87 -2.50 10.22
C LYS A 436 15.11 -3.79 9.92
N TYR A 437 14.07 -4.07 10.70
CA TYR A 437 13.28 -5.28 10.52
C TYR A 437 12.51 -5.28 9.20
N TYR A 438 12.05 -4.12 8.73
CA TYR A 438 11.44 -4.00 7.41
C TYR A 438 12.44 -4.40 6.31
N VAL A 439 13.67 -3.87 6.32
CA VAL A 439 14.72 -4.28 5.35
C VAL A 439 14.98 -5.79 5.44
N LEU A 440 15.19 -6.35 6.63
CA LEU A 440 15.39 -7.79 6.81
C LEU A 440 14.21 -8.61 6.27
N GLY A 441 12.98 -8.19 6.56
CA GLY A 441 11.76 -8.84 6.09
C GLY A 441 11.60 -8.79 4.57
N THR A 442 11.93 -7.66 3.91
CA THR A 442 11.94 -7.60 2.44
C THR A 442 12.97 -8.53 1.81
N ARG A 443 14.11 -8.77 2.47
CA ARG A 443 15.11 -9.74 2.01
C ARG A 443 14.55 -11.14 2.07
N GLU A 444 14.03 -11.53 3.22
CA GLU A 444 13.61 -12.90 3.49
C GLU A 444 12.29 -13.24 2.77
N PHE A 445 11.26 -12.43 2.97
CA PHE A 445 9.89 -12.79 2.59
C PHE A 445 9.54 -12.39 1.15
N VAL A 446 10.13 -11.31 0.63
CA VAL A 446 9.85 -10.81 -0.72
C VAL A 446 10.94 -11.25 -1.70
N CYS A 447 12.21 -10.99 -1.38
CA CYS A 447 13.33 -11.38 -2.25
C CYS A 447 13.74 -12.85 -2.11
N LYS A 448 13.17 -13.58 -1.13
CA LYS A 448 13.46 -15.00 -0.86
C LYS A 448 14.95 -15.27 -0.62
N GLU A 449 15.65 -14.32 0.02
CA GLU A 449 17.06 -14.42 0.37
C GLU A 449 17.21 -14.88 1.82
N SER A 450 17.83 -16.05 2.05
CA SER A 450 18.13 -16.50 3.42
C SER A 450 19.22 -15.66 4.07
N PRO A 451 19.31 -15.62 5.42
CA PRO A 451 20.40 -14.95 6.14
C PRO A 451 21.80 -15.38 5.67
N ASP A 452 21.97 -16.63 5.26
CA ASP A 452 23.25 -17.19 4.78
C ASP A 452 23.78 -16.54 3.50
N THR A 453 22.92 -15.85 2.75
CA THR A 453 23.34 -15.10 1.54
C THR A 453 24.06 -13.80 1.86
N LEU A 454 23.96 -13.30 3.10
CA LEU A 454 24.42 -11.97 3.50
C LEU A 454 25.94 -11.75 3.33
N PRO A 455 26.85 -12.70 3.64
CA PRO A 455 28.28 -12.52 3.41
C PRO A 455 28.61 -12.29 1.92
N ARG A 456 27.97 -13.05 1.02
CA ARG A 456 28.12 -12.88 -0.42
C ARG A 456 27.54 -11.54 -0.88
N ALA A 457 26.37 -11.18 -0.39
CA ALA A 457 25.72 -9.91 -0.73
C ALA A 457 26.60 -8.71 -0.34
N ARG A 458 27.18 -8.71 0.87
CA ARG A 458 28.12 -7.69 1.35
C ARG A 458 29.39 -7.59 0.49
N ARG A 459 29.95 -8.71 0.04
CA ARG A 459 31.11 -8.71 -0.87
C ARG A 459 30.76 -8.03 -2.20
N LEU A 460 29.64 -8.41 -2.81
CA LEU A 460 29.20 -7.82 -4.07
C LEU A 460 28.82 -6.34 -3.91
N HIS A 461 28.24 -5.97 -2.76
CA HIS A 461 27.92 -4.58 -2.41
C HIS A 461 29.17 -3.70 -2.37
N ARG A 462 30.28 -4.18 -1.78
CA ARG A 462 31.57 -3.47 -1.80
C ARG A 462 32.12 -3.30 -3.22
N ILE A 463 32.03 -4.33 -4.06
CA ILE A 463 32.46 -4.23 -5.47
C ILE A 463 31.65 -3.14 -6.19
N ARG A 464 30.33 -3.13 -5.99
CA ARG A 464 29.43 -2.14 -6.58
C ARG A 464 29.72 -0.73 -6.05
N PHE A 465 30.05 -0.58 -4.77
CA PHE A 465 30.47 0.70 -4.20
C PHE A 465 31.67 1.27 -4.94
N PHE A 466 32.74 0.48 -5.11
CA PHE A 466 33.93 0.94 -5.84
C PHE A 466 33.61 1.22 -7.31
N ALA A 467 32.81 0.39 -7.97
CA ALA A 467 32.37 0.64 -9.34
C ALA A 467 31.60 1.97 -9.46
N ASP A 468 30.67 2.27 -8.54
CA ASP A 468 29.93 3.54 -8.50
C ASP A 468 30.87 4.73 -8.28
N ARG A 469 31.87 4.62 -7.39
CA ARG A 469 32.87 5.67 -7.17
C ARG A 469 33.73 5.92 -8.41
N ILE A 470 34.20 4.85 -9.07
CA ILE A 470 35.01 4.94 -10.29
C ILE A 470 34.19 5.63 -11.40
N VAL A 471 32.96 5.20 -11.63
CA VAL A 471 32.10 5.77 -12.67
C VAL A 471 31.80 7.24 -12.41
N LYS A 472 31.51 7.63 -11.15
CA LYS A 472 31.33 9.03 -10.77
C LYS A 472 32.60 9.87 -10.99
N PHE A 473 33.76 9.32 -10.63
CA PHE A 473 35.04 9.98 -10.85
C PHE A 473 35.33 10.17 -12.35
N LEU A 474 35.16 9.13 -13.17
CA LEU A 474 35.31 9.21 -14.63
C LEU A 474 34.33 10.20 -15.25
N PHE A 475 33.09 10.25 -14.76
CA PHE A 475 32.10 11.24 -15.21
C PHE A 475 32.54 12.67 -14.88
N LEU A 476 33.04 12.92 -13.67
CA LEU A 476 33.57 14.25 -13.29
C LEU A 476 34.79 14.64 -14.13
N LEU A 477 35.69 13.68 -14.42
CA LEU A 477 36.82 13.91 -15.32
C LEU A 477 36.35 14.25 -16.74
N LEU A 478 35.33 13.56 -17.25
CA LEU A 478 34.74 13.85 -18.56
C LEU A 478 34.12 15.26 -18.60
N VAL A 479 33.40 15.66 -17.56
CA VAL A 479 32.83 17.01 -17.45
C VAL A 479 33.94 18.05 -17.39
N PHE A 480 34.99 17.84 -16.58
CA PHE A 480 36.12 18.75 -16.51
C PHE A 480 36.84 18.88 -17.85
N TRP A 481 37.13 17.75 -18.51
CA TRP A 481 37.74 17.72 -19.83
C TRP A 481 36.89 18.44 -20.89
N PHE A 482 35.57 18.26 -20.87
CA PHE A 482 34.64 18.95 -21.76
C PHE A 482 34.66 20.46 -21.51
N LEU A 483 34.54 20.90 -20.26
CA LEU A 483 34.60 22.33 -19.91
C LEU A 483 35.93 22.96 -20.30
N TYR A 484 37.05 22.24 -20.10
CA TYR A 484 38.37 22.71 -20.49
C TYR A 484 38.53 22.81 -22.01
N SER A 485 38.09 21.78 -22.76
CA SER A 485 38.24 21.73 -24.22
C SER A 485 37.38 22.78 -24.94
N TYR A 486 36.23 23.15 -24.37
CA TYR A 486 35.32 24.15 -24.92
C TYR A 486 35.37 25.48 -24.16
N ARG A 487 36.40 25.72 -23.35
CA ARG A 487 36.51 26.90 -22.47
C ARG A 487 36.37 28.21 -23.24
N ASP A 488 36.92 28.28 -24.45
CA ASP A 488 36.92 29.50 -25.25
C ASP A 488 35.49 29.81 -25.74
N VAL A 489 34.72 28.79 -26.12
CA VAL A 489 33.29 28.90 -26.49
C VAL A 489 32.43 29.32 -25.30
N PHE A 490 32.71 28.77 -24.11
CA PHE A 490 32.01 29.20 -22.90
C PHE A 490 32.35 30.65 -22.55
N SER A 491 33.62 31.03 -22.62
CA SER A 491 34.07 32.39 -22.33
C SER A 491 33.46 33.43 -23.27
N SER A 492 33.36 33.11 -24.57
CA SER A 492 32.74 33.99 -25.55
C SER A 492 31.23 34.10 -25.33
N SER A 493 30.56 33.00 -25.04
CA SER A 493 29.11 32.98 -24.74
C SER A 493 28.77 33.80 -23.50
N VAL A 494 29.59 33.71 -22.44
CA VAL A 494 29.44 34.53 -21.22
C VAL A 494 29.69 36.01 -21.53
N GLY A 495 30.70 36.33 -22.34
CA GLY A 495 30.95 37.71 -22.78
C GLY A 495 29.80 38.31 -23.60
N MET A 496 29.17 37.51 -24.46
CA MET A 496 27.97 37.91 -25.21
C MET A 496 26.77 38.15 -24.30
N LEU A 497 26.57 37.29 -23.29
CA LEU A 497 25.48 37.41 -22.32
C LEU A 497 25.66 38.64 -21.42
N ASP A 498 26.88 38.89 -20.93
CA ASP A 498 27.22 40.08 -20.14
C ASP A 498 27.01 41.36 -20.95
N SER A 499 27.41 41.35 -22.22
CA SER A 499 27.16 42.47 -23.15
C SER A 499 25.65 42.70 -23.37
N ALA A 500 24.88 41.61 -23.55
CA ALA A 500 23.43 41.69 -23.72
C ALA A 500 22.73 42.22 -22.45
N LEU A 501 23.14 41.75 -21.26
CA LEU A 501 22.59 42.22 -19.98
C LEU A 501 22.92 43.70 -19.73
N LYS A 502 24.13 44.15 -20.06
CA LYS A 502 24.52 45.57 -19.97
C LYS A 502 23.79 46.46 -20.98
N SER A 503 23.30 45.89 -22.08
CA SER A 503 22.52 46.61 -23.09
C SER A 503 21.03 46.75 -22.74
N LEU A 504 20.55 46.08 -21.69
CA LEU A 504 19.17 46.23 -21.22
C LEU A 504 19.01 47.60 -20.52
N PRO A 505 17.97 48.39 -20.86
CA PRO A 505 17.71 49.66 -20.19
C PRO A 505 17.43 49.42 -18.69
N PRO A 506 17.85 50.33 -17.80
CA PRO A 506 17.58 50.20 -16.38
C PRO A 506 16.06 50.18 -16.16
N LEU A 507 15.59 49.22 -15.34
CA LEU A 507 14.23 49.19 -14.82
C LEU A 507 14.00 50.47 -14.01
N THR A 508 13.54 51.52 -14.69
CA THR A 508 13.18 52.78 -14.06
C THR A 508 11.89 52.52 -13.29
N SER A 509 11.99 52.83 -12.00
CA SER A 509 10.90 53.03 -11.07
C SER A 509 9.65 53.57 -11.75
N VAL A 510 8.53 52.84 -11.61
CA VAL A 510 7.21 53.48 -11.52
C VAL A 510 7.31 54.49 -10.39
N ARG A 511 7.54 55.76 -10.72
CA ARG A 511 7.33 56.87 -9.80
C ARG A 511 5.85 57.18 -9.80
N ALA A 512 5.26 57.06 -8.62
CA ALA A 512 4.13 57.86 -8.21
C ALA A 512 4.48 59.36 -8.33
N GLU A 513 3.42 60.18 -8.43
CA GLU A 513 3.39 61.67 -8.45
C GLU A 513 3.67 62.27 -9.84
N ASP A 514 2.77 63.04 -10.48
CA ASP A 514 1.80 63.99 -9.94
C ASP A 514 0.55 64.22 -10.82
N SER A 515 -0.49 64.75 -10.17
CA SER A 515 -1.69 65.50 -10.66
C SER A 515 -2.89 64.76 -11.25
#